data_AF-A0A075B0D2-F1
#
_entry.id   AF-A0A075B0D2-F1
#
_cell.length_a   1.000
_cell.length_b   1.000
_cell.length_c   1.000
_cell.angle_alpha   90.00
_cell.angle_beta   90.00
_cell.angle_gamma   90.00
#
_symmetry.space_group_name_H-M   'P 1'
#
loop_
_entity.id
_entity.type
_entity.pdbx_description
1 polymer ?
#
loop_
_entity_poly.entity_id
_entity_poly.type
_entity_poly.pdbx_seq_one_letter_code
_entity_poly.pdbx_strand_id
1 'polypeptide(L)'
;MDDWSDQFQAEPLSLHFTDNEYMTYLADAEWSKDETLYFMDLCERFDLRWFVIHDRYDFEGIKRPIEDLKDRYISIQKKMTRIRQFSSDSNLNKQFDFNKNKEIERKRQLETLQYRSQEQLEYEEFLIIESKKVKQMKSQLEEERELLLKLLCGTVDQFGNLVSPITMLHRPLNGTGSDLKSIDNLNVDLVDGYRKERMAGLYLRGQRLLPIKSTLIRQVEKTLTDYGIPLKPKVPTKKVCEIFEELRSNVCTLVELRKSLEKIENEMKINKSGNPPTPLHKISDSRRKSRLMDN
;
A
#
# COMPACT_ATOMS: atom_id res chain seq x y z
N MET A 1 -35.21 11.87 16.38
CA MET A 1 -34.61 13.22 16.29
C MET A 1 -33.42 13.12 17.21
N ASP A 2 -32.39 12.44 16.69
CA ASP A 2 -31.30 11.94 17.51
C ASP A 2 -30.42 13.13 17.87
N ASP A 3 -30.21 13.33 19.16
CA ASP A 3 -29.54 14.47 19.75
C ASP A 3 -28.03 14.37 19.46
N TRP A 4 -27.57 15.17 18.50
CA TRP A 4 -26.17 15.25 18.09
C TRP A 4 -25.28 15.92 19.15
N SER A 5 -25.85 16.39 20.28
CA SER A 5 -25.13 17.14 21.30
C SER A 5 -24.21 16.29 22.17
N ASP A 6 -24.51 15.00 22.35
CA ASP A 6 -23.76 14.14 23.30
C ASP A 6 -22.41 13.67 22.77
N GLN A 7 -22.19 13.68 21.45
CA GLN A 7 -20.95 13.16 20.85
C GLN A 7 -19.77 14.12 20.96
N PHE A 8 -20.00 15.37 21.38
CA PHE A 8 -18.97 16.40 21.58
C PHE A 8 -18.71 16.76 23.05
N GLN A 9 -19.38 16.11 24.00
CA GLN A 9 -19.21 16.36 25.45
C GLN A 9 -18.12 15.47 26.09
N ALA A 10 -17.04 15.16 25.38
CA ALA A 10 -15.83 14.81 26.09
C ALA A 10 -15.30 16.11 26.70
N GLU A 11 -15.64 16.39 27.96
CA GLU A 11 -15.02 17.50 28.68
C GLU A 11 -13.49 17.41 28.49
N PRO A 12 -12.83 18.46 28.00
CA PRO A 12 -11.40 18.45 27.83
C PRO A 12 -10.78 18.08 29.18
N LEU A 13 -9.90 17.07 29.20
CA LEU A 13 -9.19 16.68 30.42
C LEU A 13 -8.68 17.95 31.08
N SER A 14 -9.17 18.23 32.29
CA SER A 14 -8.86 19.44 33.04
C SER A 14 -7.35 19.69 33.01
N LEU A 15 -6.96 20.76 32.32
CA LEU A 15 -5.56 21.07 32.02
C LEU A 15 -4.79 21.62 33.23
N HIS A 16 -5.52 21.93 34.31
CA HIS A 16 -4.96 22.50 35.53
C HIS A 16 -4.17 21.45 36.29
N PHE A 17 -2.98 21.81 36.75
CA PHE A 17 -2.15 21.00 37.64
C PHE A 17 -1.80 21.81 38.88
N THR A 18 -1.58 21.12 39.99
CA THR A 18 -1.15 21.74 41.25
C THR A 18 0.36 21.97 41.26
N ASP A 19 0.81 22.86 42.13
CA ASP A 19 2.23 23.17 42.33
C ASP A 19 3.07 21.91 42.64
N ASN A 20 2.52 21.00 43.43
CA ASN A 20 3.19 19.75 43.80
C ASN A 20 3.30 18.78 42.61
N GLU A 21 2.26 18.67 41.78
CA GLU A 21 2.29 17.89 40.54
C GLU A 21 3.33 18.46 39.56
N TYR A 22 3.44 19.80 39.49
CA TYR A 22 4.43 20.45 38.65
C TYR A 22 5.86 20.11 39.07
N MET A 23 6.19 20.32 40.35
CA MET A 23 7.54 20.09 40.86
C MET A 23 7.97 18.63 40.74
N THR A 24 7.03 17.70 40.90
CA THR A 24 7.33 16.26 40.91
C THR A 24 7.45 15.67 39.51
N TYR A 25 6.61 16.10 38.55
CA TYR A 25 6.49 15.41 37.26
C TYR A 25 6.70 16.31 36.03
N LEU A 26 6.39 17.60 36.11
CA LEU A 26 6.34 18.51 34.95
C LEU A 26 7.54 19.46 34.86
N ALA A 27 8.40 19.49 35.88
CA ALA A 27 9.64 20.25 35.87
C ALA A 27 10.50 19.94 34.64
N ASP A 28 11.13 20.97 34.10
CA ASP A 28 11.90 20.93 32.87
C ASP A 28 13.05 21.94 32.98
N ALA A 29 14.16 21.69 32.29
CA ALA A 29 15.33 22.56 32.33
C ALA A 29 15.17 23.80 31.43
N GLU A 30 14.39 23.67 30.34
CA GLU A 30 14.21 24.74 29.37
C GLU A 30 12.93 25.55 29.60
N TRP A 31 12.00 25.05 30.44
CA TRP A 31 10.71 25.68 30.71
C TRP A 31 10.56 26.05 32.17
N SER A 32 10.36 27.34 32.43
CA SER A 32 10.01 27.79 33.77
C SER A 32 8.56 27.40 34.11
N LYS A 33 8.25 27.38 35.41
CA LYS A 33 6.89 27.12 35.88
C LYS A 33 5.94 28.22 35.38
N ASP A 34 6.35 29.47 35.50
CA ASP A 34 5.55 30.62 35.10
C ASP A 34 5.33 30.66 33.58
N GLU A 35 6.36 30.30 32.79
CA GLU A 35 6.23 30.13 31.34
C GLU A 35 5.22 29.02 31.00
N THR A 36 5.30 27.89 31.70
CA THR A 36 4.38 26.77 31.47
C THR A 36 2.94 27.14 31.84
N LEU A 37 2.71 27.86 32.94
CA LEU A 37 1.38 28.31 33.35
C LEU A 37 0.79 29.31 32.34
N TYR A 38 1.58 30.30 31.92
CA TYR A 38 1.20 31.25 30.87
C TYR A 38 0.83 30.52 29.57
N PHE A 39 1.65 29.57 29.16
CA PHE A 39 1.41 28.77 27.96
C PHE A 39 0.12 27.94 28.05
N MET A 40 -0.15 27.33 29.20
CA MET A 40 -1.34 26.49 29.40
C MET A 40 -2.62 27.35 29.41
N ASP A 41 -2.55 28.56 29.98
CA ASP A 41 -3.62 29.54 29.91
C ASP A 41 -3.87 30.04 28.47
N LEU A 42 -2.83 30.23 27.64
CA LEU A 42 -3.01 30.48 26.21
C LEU A 42 -3.67 29.30 25.48
N CYS A 43 -3.32 28.07 25.85
CA CYS A 43 -3.91 26.86 25.25
C CYS A 43 -5.40 26.75 25.52
N GLU A 44 -5.83 27.12 26.74
CA GLU A 44 -7.23 27.18 27.14
C GLU A 44 -7.97 28.34 26.45
N ARG A 45 -7.42 29.55 26.48
CA ARG A 45 -8.06 30.74 25.88
C ARG A 45 -8.27 30.65 24.37
N PHE A 46 -7.44 29.88 23.66
CA PHE A 46 -7.47 29.77 22.20
C PHE A 46 -7.86 28.38 21.69
N ASP A 47 -8.45 27.52 22.54
CA ASP A 47 -8.95 26.19 22.17
C ASP A 47 -7.92 25.37 21.35
N LEU A 48 -6.65 25.39 21.76
CA LEU A 48 -5.53 24.70 21.08
C LEU A 48 -5.32 25.08 19.61
N ARG A 49 -5.75 26.28 19.20
CA ARG A 49 -5.45 26.82 17.86
C ARG A 49 -3.97 27.24 17.77
N TRP A 50 -3.10 26.26 17.49
CA TRP A 50 -1.64 26.38 17.54
C TRP A 50 -1.05 27.59 16.83
N PHE A 51 -1.58 27.98 15.67
CA PHE A 51 -1.08 29.13 14.93
C PHE A 51 -1.39 30.46 15.63
N VAL A 52 -2.54 30.57 16.29
CA VAL A 52 -2.91 31.77 17.07
C VAL A 52 -2.11 31.81 18.36
N ILE A 53 -1.97 30.65 19.03
CA ILE A 53 -1.14 30.53 20.24
C ILE A 53 0.29 30.95 19.93
N HIS A 54 0.89 30.43 18.86
CA HIS A 54 2.26 30.79 18.45
C HIS A 54 2.40 32.27 18.07
N ASP A 55 1.41 32.85 17.41
CA ASP A 55 1.41 34.29 17.07
C ASP A 55 1.34 35.19 18.31
N ARG A 56 0.57 34.78 19.32
CA ARG A 56 0.34 35.53 20.57
C ARG A 56 1.31 35.16 21.69
N TYR A 57 2.19 34.19 21.47
CA TYR A 57 3.15 33.74 22.46
C TYR A 57 4.21 34.82 22.66
N ASP A 58 4.13 35.52 23.79
CA ASP A 58 5.11 36.51 24.20
C ASP A 58 5.41 36.33 25.69
N PHE A 59 6.41 35.50 25.96
CA PHE A 59 6.93 35.29 27.30
C PHE A 59 8.36 35.81 27.36
N GLU A 60 8.56 36.93 28.05
CA GLU A 60 9.88 37.55 28.27
C GLU A 60 10.72 37.77 26.99
N GLY A 61 10.06 37.98 25.84
CA GLY A 61 10.72 38.14 24.54
C GLY A 61 11.27 36.84 23.93
N ILE A 62 11.02 35.68 24.54
CA ILE A 62 11.42 34.37 24.04
C ILE A 62 10.45 33.93 22.94
N LYS A 63 10.98 33.66 21.74
CA LYS A 63 10.21 33.10 20.63
C LYS A 63 10.47 31.60 20.51
N ARG A 64 9.44 30.80 20.79
CA ARG A 64 9.48 29.34 20.65
C ARG A 64 8.85 28.94 19.31
N PRO A 65 9.43 28.01 18.55
CA PRO A 65 8.78 27.49 17.35
C PRO A 65 7.52 26.71 17.74
N ILE A 66 6.54 26.69 16.84
CA ILE A 66 5.24 26.01 17.04
C ILE A 66 5.38 24.54 17.46
N GLU A 67 6.43 23.84 17.01
CA GLU A 67 6.65 22.44 17.36
C GLU A 67 7.10 22.25 18.81
N ASP A 68 7.80 23.23 19.39
CA ASP A 68 8.23 23.19 20.80
C ASP A 68 7.04 23.40 21.73
N LEU A 69 6.15 24.32 21.36
CA LEU A 69 4.89 24.56 22.09
C LEU A 69 4.04 23.29 22.12
N LYS A 70 3.88 22.63 20.97
CA LYS A 70 3.16 21.35 20.87
C LYS A 70 3.83 20.25 21.67
N ASP A 71 5.15 20.13 21.59
CA ASP A 71 5.91 19.10 22.30
C ASP A 71 5.74 19.26 23.82
N ARG A 72 5.84 20.50 24.32
CA ARG A 72 5.60 20.82 25.73
C ARG A 72 4.19 20.47 26.17
N TYR A 73 3.17 20.91 25.42
CA TYR A 73 1.77 20.60 25.71
C TYR A 73 1.52 19.09 25.77
N ILE A 74 2.00 18.35 24.76
CA ILE A 74 1.77 16.91 24.66
C ILE A 74 2.54 16.15 25.73
N SER A 75 3.76 16.59 26.08
CA SER A 75 4.52 16.06 27.21
C SER A 75 3.75 16.22 28.53
N ILE A 76 3.21 17.41 28.79
CA ILE A 76 2.39 17.67 29.99
C ILE A 76 1.13 16.79 29.97
N GLN A 77 0.38 16.78 28.88
CA GLN A 77 -0.83 15.97 28.74
C GLN A 77 -0.58 14.48 28.95
N LYS A 78 0.50 13.92 28.38
CA LYS A 78 0.90 12.53 28.61
C LYS A 78 1.19 12.26 30.07
N LYS A 79 1.98 13.13 30.72
CA LYS A 79 2.35 12.98 32.13
C LYS A 79 1.12 13.07 33.03
N MET A 80 0.27 14.08 32.82
CA MET A 80 -0.97 14.27 33.59
C MET A 80 -1.96 13.13 33.40
N THR A 81 -2.13 12.65 32.16
CA THR A 81 -3.00 11.50 31.85
C THR A 81 -2.49 10.26 32.58
N ARG A 82 -1.17 10.01 32.56
CA ARG A 82 -0.55 8.86 33.25
C ARG A 82 -0.68 8.92 34.78
N ILE A 83 -0.67 10.11 35.37
CA ILE A 83 -0.79 10.29 36.83
C ILE A 83 -2.25 10.14 37.27
N ARG A 84 -3.19 10.73 36.52
CA ARG A 84 -4.62 10.77 36.87
C ARG A 84 -5.37 9.49 36.50
N GLN A 85 -4.96 8.82 35.43
CA GLN A 85 -5.54 7.55 35.02
C GLN A 85 -4.58 6.43 35.42
N PHE A 86 -4.92 5.72 36.50
CA PHE A 86 -4.20 4.53 36.96
C PHE A 86 -4.48 3.29 36.07
N SER A 87 -5.31 3.43 35.02
CA SER A 87 -5.84 2.33 34.22
C SER A 87 -5.09 2.13 32.90
N SER A 88 -4.65 0.89 32.67
CA SER A 88 -3.89 0.35 31.54
C SER A 88 -4.55 0.42 30.14
N ASP A 89 -5.40 1.40 29.86
CA ASP A 89 -6.05 1.50 28.55
C ASP A 89 -5.10 2.09 27.50
N SER A 90 -4.37 1.19 26.85
CA SER A 90 -3.41 1.45 25.77
C SER A 90 -3.91 2.32 24.60
N ASN A 91 -5.23 2.51 24.46
CA ASN A 91 -5.81 3.28 23.36
C ASN A 91 -5.75 4.80 23.53
N LEU A 92 -5.76 5.35 24.76
CA LEU A 92 -5.64 6.80 24.97
C LEU A 92 -4.23 7.33 24.70
N ASN A 93 -3.20 6.50 24.91
CA ASN A 93 -1.80 6.88 24.59
C ASN A 93 -1.60 7.19 23.09
N LYS A 94 -2.40 6.61 22.20
CA LYS A 94 -2.35 6.90 20.75
C LYS A 94 -2.88 8.28 20.39
N GLN A 95 -3.74 8.87 21.23
CA GLN A 95 -4.29 10.21 20.99
C GLN A 95 -3.21 11.30 21.08
N PHE A 96 -2.10 11.01 21.75
CA PHE A 96 -1.01 11.96 22.01
C PHE A 96 0.30 11.60 21.29
N ASP A 97 0.26 10.83 20.18
CA ASP A 97 1.46 10.35 19.44
C ASP A 97 2.17 11.44 18.59
N PHE A 98 2.42 12.61 19.18
CA PHE A 98 3.29 13.61 18.58
C PHE A 98 4.75 13.31 18.86
N ASN A 99 5.57 13.51 17.82
CA ASN A 99 7.01 13.42 17.90
C ASN A 99 7.59 14.63 17.16
N LYS A 100 8.17 15.55 17.94
CA LYS A 100 8.78 16.79 17.45
C LYS A 100 9.73 16.56 16.28
N ASN A 101 10.65 15.60 16.40
CA ASN A 101 11.63 15.33 15.34
C ASN A 101 10.98 14.82 14.05
N LYS A 102 9.97 13.96 14.17
CA LYS A 102 9.20 13.50 12.99
C LYS A 102 8.46 14.66 12.33
N GLU A 103 7.88 15.57 13.11
CA GLU A 103 7.12 16.69 12.56
C GLU A 103 8.01 17.74 11.89
N ILE A 104 9.18 18.03 12.48
CA ILE A 104 10.22 18.89 11.88
C ILE A 104 10.68 18.29 10.55
N GLU A 105 11.02 17.01 10.55
CA GLU A 105 11.47 16.31 9.35
C GLU A 105 10.37 16.31 8.26
N ARG A 106 9.13 16.07 8.66
CA ARG A 106 7.96 16.12 7.80
C ARG A 106 7.80 17.50 7.14
N LYS A 107 7.93 18.58 7.92
CA LYS A 107 7.84 19.96 7.42
C LYS A 107 8.98 20.28 6.47
N ARG A 108 10.22 19.91 6.83
CA ARG A 108 11.41 20.08 5.98
C ARG A 108 11.23 19.41 4.62
N GLN A 109 10.76 18.16 4.61
CA GLN A 109 10.52 17.43 3.36
C GLN A 109 9.46 18.10 2.49
N LEU A 110 8.37 18.60 3.08
CA LEU A 110 7.36 19.35 2.31
C LEU A 110 7.90 20.65 1.74
N GLU A 111 8.72 21.37 2.50
CA GLU A 111 9.36 22.60 2.03
C GLU A 111 10.29 22.33 0.85
N THR A 112 11.11 21.27 0.93
CA THR A 112 11.92 20.80 -0.20
C THR A 112 11.06 20.46 -1.42
N LEU A 113 9.93 19.79 -1.24
CA LEU A 113 9.02 19.47 -2.34
C LEU A 113 8.37 20.72 -2.93
N GLN A 114 8.01 21.69 -2.09
CA GLN A 114 7.36 22.93 -2.50
C GLN A 114 8.28 23.82 -3.34
N TYR A 115 9.56 23.87 -3.00
CA TYR A 115 10.56 24.69 -3.69
C TYR A 115 11.41 23.90 -4.69
N ARG A 116 10.95 22.72 -5.13
CA ARG A 116 11.68 21.95 -6.14
C ARG A 116 11.70 22.71 -7.47
N SER A 117 12.89 22.90 -8.04
CA SER A 117 13.08 23.50 -9.36
C SER A 117 12.67 22.54 -10.48
N GLN A 118 12.28 23.08 -11.64
CA GLN A 118 11.96 22.29 -12.83
C GLN A 118 13.14 21.43 -13.29
N GLU A 119 14.37 21.95 -13.22
CA GLU A 119 15.58 21.20 -13.56
C GLU A 119 15.82 20.02 -12.60
N GLN A 120 15.48 20.19 -11.32
CA GLN A 120 15.60 19.12 -10.32
C GLN A 120 14.57 18.01 -10.58
N LEU A 121 13.36 18.36 -11.04
CA LEU A 121 12.35 17.37 -11.44
C LEU A 121 12.84 16.53 -12.61
N GLU A 122 13.35 17.16 -13.66
CA GLU A 122 13.85 16.46 -14.86
C GLU A 122 15.04 15.55 -14.54
N TYR A 123 15.96 16.03 -13.70
CA TYR A 123 17.09 15.23 -13.25
C TYR A 123 16.64 14.01 -12.42
N GLU A 124 15.67 14.18 -11.52
CA GLU A 124 15.13 13.05 -10.75
C GLU A 124 14.35 12.06 -11.61
N GLU A 125 13.57 12.53 -12.59
CA GLU A 125 12.91 11.67 -13.57
C GLU A 125 13.93 10.86 -14.35
N PHE A 126 15.03 11.50 -14.78
CA PHE A 126 16.15 10.82 -15.42
C PHE A 126 16.76 9.76 -14.50
N LEU A 127 17.03 10.07 -13.23
CA LEU A 127 17.54 9.12 -12.24
C LEU A 127 16.58 7.94 -12.01
N ILE A 128 15.27 8.18 -11.96
CA ILE A 128 14.26 7.12 -11.81
C ILE A 128 14.27 6.20 -13.03
N ILE A 129 14.34 6.77 -14.23
CA ILE A 129 14.43 6.00 -15.48
C ILE A 129 15.71 5.15 -15.46
N GLU A 130 16.84 5.73 -15.11
CA GLU A 130 18.12 5.03 -15.09
C GLU A 130 18.17 3.94 -14.01
N SER A 131 17.66 4.22 -12.82
CA SER A 131 17.52 3.23 -11.73
C SER A 131 16.68 2.03 -12.17
N LYS A 132 15.57 2.26 -12.89
CA LYS A 132 14.74 1.18 -13.45
C LYS A 132 15.51 0.34 -14.46
N LYS A 133 16.28 0.97 -15.36
CA LYS A 133 17.13 0.23 -16.32
C LYS A 133 18.16 -0.64 -15.60
N VAL A 134 18.87 -0.07 -14.62
CA VAL A 134 19.87 -0.81 -13.83
C VAL A 134 19.23 -1.97 -13.07
N LYS A 135 18.06 -1.77 -12.47
CA LYS A 135 17.31 -2.82 -11.77
C LYS A 135 16.90 -3.94 -12.72
N GLN A 136 16.42 -3.61 -13.92
CA GLN A 136 16.07 -4.58 -14.95
C GLN A 136 17.30 -5.36 -15.44
N MET A 137 18.40 -4.66 -15.72
CA MET A 137 19.65 -5.29 -16.15
C MET A 137 20.19 -6.24 -15.07
N LYS A 138 20.13 -5.83 -13.79
CA LYS A 138 20.52 -6.67 -12.66
C LYS A 138 19.64 -7.93 -12.56
N SER A 139 18.34 -7.80 -12.79
CA SER A 139 17.43 -8.96 -12.83
C SER A 139 17.81 -9.94 -13.94
N GLN A 140 18.05 -9.42 -15.16
CA GLN A 140 18.49 -10.22 -16.30
C GLN A 140 19.82 -10.93 -16.02
N LEU A 141 20.79 -10.23 -15.44
CA LEU A 141 22.06 -10.82 -15.05
C LEU A 141 21.91 -11.91 -13.97
N GLU A 142 20.98 -11.75 -13.02
CA GLU A 142 20.71 -12.79 -12.03
C GLU A 142 20.07 -14.03 -12.67
N GLU A 143 19.11 -13.84 -13.59
CA GLU A 143 18.52 -14.93 -14.37
C GLU A 143 19.56 -15.67 -15.22
N GLU A 144 20.42 -14.93 -15.93
CA GLU A 144 21.54 -15.51 -16.70
C GLU A 144 22.52 -16.25 -15.81
N ARG A 145 22.85 -15.70 -14.63
CA ARG A 145 23.70 -16.35 -13.63
C ARG A 145 23.07 -17.64 -13.12
N GLU A 146 21.78 -17.64 -12.81
CA GLU A 146 21.05 -18.84 -12.38
C GLU A 146 21.02 -19.91 -13.48
N LEU A 147 20.78 -19.51 -14.73
CA LEU A 147 20.83 -20.41 -15.89
C LEU A 147 22.23 -20.99 -16.10
N LEU A 148 23.28 -20.15 -16.01
CA LEU A 148 24.66 -20.59 -16.10
C LEU A 148 25.01 -21.53 -14.95
N LEU A 149 24.60 -21.25 -13.71
CA LEU A 149 24.78 -22.15 -12.57
C LEU A 149 24.07 -23.48 -12.79
N LYS A 150 22.84 -23.47 -13.31
CA LYS A 150 22.08 -24.68 -13.64
C LYS A 150 22.73 -25.49 -14.76
N LEU A 151 23.32 -24.83 -15.75
CA LEU A 151 24.07 -25.44 -16.84
C LEU A 151 25.41 -26.03 -16.34
N LEU A 152 26.15 -25.27 -15.52
CA LEU A 152 27.45 -25.66 -14.97
C LEU A 152 27.34 -26.79 -13.95
N CYS A 153 26.21 -26.87 -13.23
CA CYS A 153 25.94 -27.89 -12.21
C CYS A 153 25.48 -29.23 -12.78
N GLY A 154 25.14 -29.30 -14.08
CA GLY A 154 24.82 -30.55 -14.78
C GLY A 154 23.54 -31.24 -14.30
N THR A 155 22.67 -31.56 -15.26
CA THR A 155 21.56 -32.49 -15.07
C THR A 155 22.06 -33.88 -14.67
N VAL A 156 21.34 -34.54 -13.76
CA VAL A 156 21.51 -35.96 -13.43
C VAL A 156 21.16 -36.83 -14.64
N ASP A 157 22.04 -37.77 -15.01
CA ASP A 157 21.75 -38.80 -16.01
C ASP A 157 20.76 -39.83 -15.47
N GLN A 158 20.11 -40.61 -16.37
CA GLN A 158 19.09 -41.63 -16.08
C GLN A 158 19.53 -42.77 -15.14
N PHE A 159 20.79 -42.79 -14.72
CA PHE A 159 21.40 -43.72 -13.77
C PHE A 159 21.74 -43.08 -12.41
N GLY A 160 21.36 -41.83 -12.18
CA GLY A 160 21.50 -41.15 -10.88
C GLY A 160 22.91 -40.66 -10.54
N ASN A 161 23.82 -40.54 -11.51
CA ASN A 161 25.17 -40.02 -11.27
C ASN A 161 25.27 -38.53 -11.62
N LEU A 162 25.80 -37.74 -10.68
CA LEU A 162 26.22 -36.36 -10.90
C LEU A 162 27.62 -36.36 -11.52
N VAL A 163 27.75 -35.87 -12.75
CA VAL A 163 29.07 -35.60 -13.33
C VAL A 163 29.32 -34.10 -13.26
N SER A 164 30.16 -33.69 -12.31
CA SER A 164 30.83 -32.39 -12.33
C SER A 164 32.30 -32.62 -12.74
N PRO A 165 32.90 -31.80 -13.62
CA PRO A 165 34.34 -31.88 -13.90
C PRO A 165 35.24 -31.54 -12.70
N ILE A 166 34.67 -31.11 -11.58
CA ILE A 166 35.42 -30.74 -10.37
C ILE A 166 34.71 -31.35 -9.16
N THR A 167 34.68 -32.68 -9.07
CA THR A 167 34.64 -33.31 -7.74
C THR A 167 36.02 -33.14 -7.13
N MET A 168 36.05 -32.53 -5.93
CA MET A 168 37.01 -32.73 -4.83
C MET A 168 37.23 -31.39 -4.14
N LEU A 169 36.35 -31.05 -3.17
CA LEU A 169 36.75 -30.58 -1.84
C LEU A 169 35.51 -30.14 -1.03
N HIS A 170 35.12 -31.00 -0.08
CA HIS A 170 34.28 -30.79 1.13
C HIS A 170 32.76 -31.11 1.14
N ARG A 171 32.49 -32.34 1.66
CA ARG A 171 31.59 -32.70 2.80
C ARG A 171 30.07 -32.89 2.62
N PRO A 172 29.41 -33.67 3.51
CA PRO A 172 28.55 -34.79 3.10
C PRO A 172 27.06 -34.60 3.42
N LEU A 173 26.28 -35.56 2.89
CA LEU A 173 24.82 -35.70 2.93
C LEU A 173 24.20 -35.90 4.34
N ASN A 174 22.97 -35.39 4.46
CA ASN A 174 21.77 -35.95 5.12
C ASN A 174 20.62 -35.03 4.68
N GLY A 175 19.43 -35.39 4.21
CA GLY A 175 18.68 -36.63 4.03
C GLY A 175 17.19 -36.22 3.95
N THR A 176 16.44 -36.84 3.03
CA THR A 176 14.96 -36.98 3.00
C THR A 176 14.07 -35.80 2.61
N GLY A 177 13.12 -36.05 1.70
CA GLY A 177 11.82 -35.38 1.68
C GLY A 177 11.35 -34.88 0.31
N SER A 178 10.62 -35.76 -0.40
CA SER A 178 9.68 -35.42 -1.46
C SER A 178 8.77 -34.24 -1.10
N ASP A 179 8.44 -33.38 -2.06
CA ASP A 179 7.06 -32.87 -2.22
C ASP A 179 6.88 -32.10 -3.55
N LEU A 180 6.14 -32.76 -4.43
CA LEU A 180 5.45 -32.16 -5.57
C LEU A 180 4.35 -31.25 -5.00
N LYS A 181 4.48 -29.92 -5.12
CA LYS A 181 3.40 -29.00 -4.75
C LYS A 181 2.47 -28.76 -5.93
N SER A 182 1.33 -29.44 -5.83
CA SER A 182 -0.04 -29.04 -6.15
C SER A 182 -0.20 -27.68 -6.83
N ILE A 183 -0.81 -27.74 -8.01
CA ILE A 183 -1.40 -26.61 -8.73
C ILE A 183 -2.71 -26.26 -8.00
N ASP A 184 -2.64 -25.42 -6.97
CA ASP A 184 -3.80 -24.78 -6.37
C ASP A 184 -3.37 -23.42 -5.84
N ASN A 185 -3.78 -22.36 -6.56
CA ASN A 185 -4.03 -20.98 -6.11
C ASN A 185 -3.90 -19.99 -7.28
N LEU A 186 -4.74 -20.17 -8.29
CA LEU A 186 -5.15 -19.03 -9.10
C LEU A 186 -6.12 -18.20 -8.23
N ASN A 187 -5.73 -16.96 -7.96
CA ASN A 187 -6.57 -15.83 -7.51
C ASN A 187 -6.56 -15.42 -6.03
N VAL A 188 -5.40 -14.99 -5.49
CA VAL A 188 -5.32 -14.03 -4.34
C VAL A 188 -4.15 -13.01 -4.46
N ASP A 189 -3.15 -13.23 -5.32
CA ASP A 189 -1.89 -12.43 -5.26
C ASP A 189 -1.83 -11.14 -6.09
N LEU A 190 -2.89 -10.76 -6.83
CA LEU A 190 -2.88 -9.52 -7.62
C LEU A 190 -2.98 -8.24 -6.77
N VAL A 191 -3.38 -8.34 -5.50
CA VAL A 191 -3.61 -7.17 -4.62
C VAL A 191 -2.40 -6.85 -3.75
N ASP A 192 -1.52 -7.82 -3.45
CA ASP A 192 -0.51 -7.64 -2.39
C ASP A 192 0.87 -7.21 -2.93
N GLY A 193 1.20 -7.53 -4.18
CA GLY A 193 2.49 -7.16 -4.80
C GLY A 193 2.70 -5.66 -5.00
N TYR A 194 1.63 -4.88 -5.19
CA TYR A 194 1.71 -3.43 -5.42
C TYR A 194 1.78 -2.59 -4.13
N ARG A 195 1.56 -3.17 -2.95
CA ARG A 195 1.72 -2.44 -1.68
C ARG A 195 3.19 -2.18 -1.33
N LYS A 196 4.15 -2.81 -2.00
CA LYS A 196 5.53 -2.91 -1.52
C LYS A 196 6.48 -1.80 -1.99
N GLU A 197 6.20 -1.12 -3.10
CA GLU A 197 7.04 0.01 -3.55
C GLU A 197 6.37 1.34 -3.21
N ARG A 198 6.13 1.55 -1.91
CA ARG A 198 5.91 2.88 -1.38
C ARG A 198 7.19 3.68 -1.65
N MET A 199 7.31 4.41 -2.76
CA MET A 199 8.18 5.62 -2.89
C MET A 199 8.38 6.23 -1.50
N ALA A 200 9.63 6.26 -1.07
CA ALA A 200 10.01 6.78 0.22
C ALA A 200 9.72 8.28 0.28
N GLY A 201 9.25 8.77 1.42
CA GLY A 201 9.01 10.20 1.66
C GLY A 201 7.53 10.60 1.68
N LEU A 202 7.31 11.91 1.87
CA LEU A 202 6.00 12.55 1.85
C LEU A 202 5.44 12.69 0.43
N TYR A 203 4.14 12.53 0.29
CA TYR A 203 3.45 12.57 -0.99
C TYR A 203 2.09 13.23 -0.82
N LEU A 204 1.64 13.96 -1.84
CA LEU A 204 0.25 14.36 -1.91
C LEU A 204 -0.57 13.11 -2.23
N ARG A 205 -1.68 12.92 -1.53
CA ARG A 205 -2.53 11.73 -1.71
C ARG A 205 -3.01 11.56 -3.15
N GLY A 206 -3.28 12.66 -3.85
CA GLY A 206 -3.65 12.67 -5.27
C GLY A 206 -2.52 12.31 -6.25
N GLN A 207 -1.25 12.33 -5.82
CA GLN A 207 -0.10 11.91 -6.63
C GLN A 207 0.11 10.39 -6.60
N ARG A 208 -0.62 9.65 -5.75
CA ARG A 208 -0.38 8.23 -5.45
C ARG A 208 -1.57 7.32 -5.70
N LEU A 209 -2.31 7.60 -6.75
CA LEU A 209 -3.32 6.65 -7.20
C LEU A 209 -2.65 5.38 -7.73
N LEU A 210 -3.14 4.21 -7.29
CA LEU A 210 -2.59 2.93 -7.73
C LEU A 210 -2.58 2.85 -9.27
N PRO A 211 -1.48 2.37 -9.89
CA PRO A 211 -1.43 2.20 -11.33
C PRO A 211 -2.42 1.09 -11.74
N ILE A 212 -3.26 1.39 -12.73
CA ILE A 212 -4.10 0.36 -13.39
C ILE A 212 -3.18 -0.45 -14.31
N LYS A 213 -3.48 -1.74 -14.53
CA LYS A 213 -2.79 -2.58 -15.52
C LYS A 213 -2.67 -1.84 -16.86
N SER A 214 -1.46 -1.72 -17.41
CA SER A 214 -1.16 -0.89 -18.58
C SER A 214 -2.03 -1.18 -19.81
N THR A 215 -2.45 -2.43 -19.99
CA THR A 215 -3.33 -2.88 -21.10
C THR A 215 -4.77 -2.37 -20.99
N LEU A 216 -5.20 -2.00 -19.79
CA LEU A 216 -6.58 -1.57 -19.51
C LEU A 216 -6.70 -0.06 -19.25
N ILE A 217 -5.59 0.65 -19.03
CA ILE A 217 -5.57 2.09 -18.70
C ILE A 217 -6.45 2.89 -19.67
N ARG A 218 -6.21 2.79 -20.97
CA ARG A 218 -6.96 3.59 -21.98
C ARG A 218 -8.46 3.30 -21.98
N GLN A 219 -8.86 2.05 -21.72
CA GLN A 219 -10.26 1.66 -21.69
C GLN A 219 -10.94 2.15 -20.41
N VAL A 220 -10.24 2.08 -19.28
CA VAL A 220 -10.73 2.60 -17.99
C VAL A 220 -10.80 4.13 -18.01
N GLU A 221 -9.81 4.82 -18.58
CA GLU A 221 -9.86 6.29 -18.74
C GLU A 221 -11.00 6.73 -19.65
N LYS A 222 -11.23 5.97 -20.74
CA LYS A 222 -12.36 6.23 -21.63
C LYS A 222 -13.69 6.06 -20.92
N THR A 223 -13.91 4.94 -20.21
CA THR A 223 -15.18 4.72 -19.49
C THR A 223 -15.40 5.79 -18.43
N LEU A 224 -14.36 6.19 -17.68
CA LEU A 224 -14.48 7.28 -16.71
C LEU A 224 -14.87 8.61 -17.38
N THR A 225 -14.29 8.91 -18.54
CA THR A 225 -14.63 10.10 -19.33
C THR A 225 -16.06 10.04 -19.86
N ASP A 226 -16.51 8.88 -20.34
CA ASP A 226 -17.87 8.65 -20.84
C ASP A 226 -18.93 8.89 -19.73
N TYR A 227 -18.61 8.58 -18.47
CA TYR A 227 -19.45 8.87 -17.31
C TYR A 227 -19.25 10.27 -16.70
N GLY A 228 -18.42 11.13 -17.33
CA GLY A 228 -18.15 12.49 -16.85
C GLY A 228 -17.31 12.55 -15.57
N ILE A 229 -16.63 11.47 -15.21
CA ILE A 229 -15.80 11.38 -14.00
C ILE A 229 -14.38 11.83 -14.35
N PRO A 230 -13.81 12.84 -13.65
CA PRO A 230 -12.47 13.30 -13.94
C PRO A 230 -11.43 12.21 -13.64
N LEU A 231 -10.41 12.10 -14.51
CA LEU A 231 -9.33 11.10 -14.39
C LEU A 231 -8.49 11.25 -13.11
N LYS A 232 -8.59 12.41 -12.46
CA LYS A 232 -7.99 12.71 -11.16
C LYS A 232 -9.04 13.33 -10.24
N PRO A 233 -9.05 12.99 -8.93
CA PRO A 233 -9.92 13.65 -7.98
C PRO A 233 -9.65 15.16 -7.92
N LYS A 234 -10.69 15.97 -8.07
CA LYS A 234 -10.60 17.43 -7.98
C LYS A 234 -10.15 17.89 -6.58
N VAL A 235 -10.52 17.15 -5.53
CA VAL A 235 -10.11 17.40 -4.16
C VAL A 235 -9.54 16.10 -3.56
N PRO A 236 -8.21 15.96 -3.47
CA PRO A 236 -7.54 14.72 -3.08
C PRO A 236 -7.53 14.50 -1.56
N THR A 237 -8.72 14.46 -0.96
CA THR A 237 -8.93 14.12 0.45
C THR A 237 -8.79 12.62 0.68
N LYS A 238 -8.49 12.19 1.92
CA LYS A 238 -8.39 10.77 2.30
C LYS A 238 -9.55 9.91 1.78
N LYS A 239 -10.77 10.26 2.20
CA LYS A 239 -11.99 9.54 1.85
C LYS A 239 -12.26 9.55 0.34
N VAL A 240 -12.04 10.70 -0.31
CA VAL A 240 -12.30 10.85 -1.75
C VAL A 240 -11.36 9.98 -2.59
N CYS A 241 -10.07 9.94 -2.24
CA CYS A 241 -9.11 9.08 -2.94
C CYS A 241 -9.41 7.59 -2.74
N GLU A 242 -9.81 7.18 -1.54
CA GLU A 242 -10.18 5.78 -1.26
C GLU A 242 -11.38 5.33 -2.12
N ILE A 243 -12.44 6.14 -2.15
CA ILE A 243 -13.61 5.89 -3.02
C ILE A 243 -13.23 5.90 -4.50
N PHE A 244 -12.35 6.81 -4.91
CA PHE A 244 -11.90 6.91 -6.30
C PHE A 244 -11.04 5.71 -6.73
N GLU A 245 -10.21 5.18 -5.84
CA GLU A 245 -9.44 3.96 -6.08
C GLU A 245 -10.33 2.74 -6.19
N GLU A 246 -11.32 2.61 -5.30
CA GLU A 246 -12.33 1.55 -5.36
C GLU A 246 -13.11 1.61 -6.68
N LEU A 247 -13.57 2.81 -7.08
CA LEU A 247 -14.22 3.01 -8.37
C LEU A 247 -13.33 2.56 -9.54
N ARG A 248 -12.05 2.96 -9.57
CA ARG A 248 -11.11 2.56 -10.62
C ARG A 248 -10.89 1.05 -10.66
N SER A 249 -10.83 0.40 -9.50
CA SER A 249 -10.74 -1.07 -9.40
C SER A 249 -11.99 -1.74 -9.97
N ASN A 250 -13.18 -1.28 -9.59
CA ASN A 250 -14.45 -1.81 -10.07
C ASN A 250 -14.64 -1.58 -11.58
N VAL A 251 -14.23 -0.43 -12.10
CA VAL A 251 -14.25 -0.19 -13.55
C VAL A 251 -13.27 -1.12 -14.28
N CYS A 252 -12.10 -1.39 -13.70
CA CYS A 252 -11.14 -2.35 -14.25
C CYS A 252 -11.74 -3.77 -14.34
N THR A 253 -12.39 -4.26 -13.27
CA THR A 253 -13.04 -5.58 -13.27
C THR A 253 -14.19 -5.64 -14.27
N LEU A 254 -15.01 -4.59 -14.38
CA LEU A 254 -16.08 -4.51 -15.38
C LEU A 254 -15.57 -4.56 -16.82
N VAL A 255 -14.43 -3.91 -17.11
CA VAL A 255 -13.81 -3.96 -18.43
C VAL A 255 -13.28 -5.37 -18.74
N GLU A 256 -12.68 -6.05 -17.76
CA GLU A 256 -12.24 -7.45 -17.91
C GLU A 256 -13.43 -8.40 -18.15
N LEU A 257 -14.52 -8.25 -17.39
CA LEU A 257 -15.75 -9.04 -17.57
C LEU A 257 -16.43 -8.77 -18.92
N ARG A 258 -16.44 -7.52 -19.39
CA ARG A 258 -16.97 -7.19 -20.71
C ARG A 258 -16.18 -7.92 -21.81
N LYS A 259 -14.85 -7.96 -21.71
CA LYS A 259 -14.01 -8.69 -22.68
C LYS A 259 -14.27 -10.19 -22.66
N SER A 260 -14.45 -10.80 -21.48
CA SER A 260 -14.75 -12.23 -21.40
C SER A 260 -16.14 -12.55 -21.96
N LEU A 261 -17.13 -11.69 -21.73
CA LEU A 261 -18.46 -11.82 -22.33
C LEU A 261 -18.41 -11.71 -23.86
N GLU A 262 -17.71 -10.72 -24.41
CA GLU A 262 -17.54 -10.58 -25.87
C GLU A 262 -16.87 -11.82 -26.48
N LYS A 263 -15.89 -12.41 -25.78
CA LYS A 263 -15.25 -13.67 -26.20
C LYS A 263 -16.25 -14.83 -26.24
N ILE A 264 -17.01 -15.04 -25.16
CA ILE A 264 -18.00 -16.12 -25.06
C ILE A 264 -19.12 -15.94 -26.09
N GLU A 265 -19.62 -14.72 -26.30
CA GLU A 265 -20.63 -14.44 -27.31
C GLU A 265 -20.14 -14.75 -28.73
N ASN A 266 -18.88 -14.44 -29.03
CA ASN A 266 -18.28 -14.75 -30.31
C ASN A 266 -18.14 -16.27 -30.51
N GLU A 267 -17.72 -17.01 -29.49
CA GLU A 267 -17.69 -18.48 -29.50
C GLU A 267 -19.09 -19.07 -29.71
N MET A 268 -20.12 -18.51 -29.06
CA MET A 268 -21.52 -18.93 -29.23
C MET A 268 -22.07 -18.63 -30.63
N LYS A 269 -21.72 -17.50 -31.25
CA LYS A 269 -22.10 -17.19 -32.64
C LYS A 269 -21.45 -18.16 -33.62
N ILE A 270 -20.16 -18.46 -33.43
CA ILE A 270 -19.43 -19.44 -34.25
C ILE A 270 -20.08 -20.82 -34.14
N ASN A 271 -20.38 -21.29 -32.92
CA ASN A 271 -21.03 -22.58 -32.70
C ASN A 271 -22.45 -22.67 -33.29
N LYS A 272 -23.21 -21.56 -33.29
CA LYS A 272 -24.54 -21.51 -33.93
C LYS A 272 -24.46 -21.49 -35.47
N SER A 273 -23.33 -21.07 -36.04
CA SER A 273 -23.10 -21.07 -37.50
C SER A 273 -22.46 -22.37 -38.02
N GLY A 274 -22.03 -23.27 -37.14
CA GLY A 274 -21.58 -24.62 -37.50
C GLY A 274 -22.76 -25.54 -37.81
N ASN A 275 -22.80 -26.09 -39.03
CA ASN A 275 -23.87 -26.94 -39.58
C ASN A 275 -24.37 -28.06 -38.66
N PRO A 276 -25.66 -28.46 -38.74
CA PRO A 276 -26.17 -29.64 -38.02
C PRO A 276 -25.51 -30.92 -38.57
N PRO A 277 -25.33 -31.94 -37.72
CA PRO A 277 -24.68 -33.19 -38.13
C PRO A 277 -25.54 -33.91 -39.18
N THR A 278 -24.92 -34.24 -40.32
CA THR A 278 -25.52 -35.00 -41.41
C THR A 278 -26.03 -36.36 -40.89
N PRO A 279 -27.26 -36.80 -41.21
CA PRO A 279 -27.77 -38.07 -40.71
C PRO A 279 -26.95 -39.25 -41.28
N LEU A 280 -26.55 -40.17 -40.40
CA LEU A 280 -25.84 -41.40 -40.76
C LEU A 280 -26.65 -42.19 -41.80
N HIS A 281 -26.02 -42.41 -42.96
CA HIS A 281 -26.55 -43.22 -44.05
C HIS A 281 -26.80 -44.65 -43.55
N LYS A 282 -28.05 -45.14 -43.68
CA LYS A 282 -28.40 -46.54 -43.38
C LYS A 282 -27.58 -47.46 -44.30
N ILE A 283 -26.74 -48.31 -43.72
CA ILE A 283 -26.16 -49.46 -44.42
C ILE A 283 -27.20 -50.56 -44.36
N SER A 284 -28.05 -50.64 -45.38
CA SER A 284 -28.66 -51.91 -45.76
C SER A 284 -27.60 -52.68 -46.55
N ASP A 285 -27.21 -53.86 -46.08
CA ASP A 285 -26.67 -54.85 -47.01
C ASP A 285 -27.15 -56.25 -46.68
N SER A 286 -28.18 -56.63 -47.42
CA SER A 286 -28.58 -58.00 -47.66
C SER A 286 -27.48 -58.70 -48.47
N ARG A 287 -26.64 -59.51 -47.82
CA ARG A 287 -25.86 -60.54 -48.52
C ARG A 287 -25.78 -61.84 -47.74
N ARG A 288 -26.62 -62.78 -48.20
CA ARG A 288 -26.32 -64.20 -48.49
C ARG A 288 -25.42 -64.90 -47.45
N LYS A 289 -25.95 -65.77 -46.58
CA LYS A 289 -26.48 -67.10 -46.92
C LYS A 289 -25.47 -67.95 -47.71
N SER A 290 -24.44 -68.47 -47.02
CA SER A 290 -23.78 -69.75 -47.33
C SER A 290 -22.70 -70.07 -46.28
N ARG A 291 -23.04 -70.89 -45.29
CA ARG A 291 -22.17 -71.88 -44.59
C ARG A 291 -22.87 -72.34 -43.31
N LEU A 292 -23.93 -73.10 -43.54
CA LEU A 292 -24.45 -74.15 -42.67
C LEU A 292 -24.70 -75.34 -43.61
N MET A 293 -24.42 -76.55 -43.11
CA MET A 293 -24.37 -77.87 -43.78
C MET A 293 -22.94 -78.39 -44.00
N ASP A 294 -22.42 -79.00 -42.93
CA ASP A 294 -21.93 -80.39 -42.79
C ASP A 294 -21.13 -81.09 -43.90
N ASN A 295 -20.13 -81.84 -43.38
CA ASN A 295 -19.29 -82.91 -43.92
C ASN A 295 -17.97 -82.53 -44.61
#